data_AF-A0A7Y5XB03-F1
#
_entry.id   AF-A0A7Y5XB03-F1
#
_cell.length_a   1.000
_cell.length_b   1.000
_cell.length_c   1.000
_cell.angle_alpha   90.00
_cell.angle_beta   90.00
_cell.angle_gamma   90.00
#
_symmetry.space_group_name_H-M   'P 1'
#
loop_
_entity.id
_entity.type
_entity.pdbx_description
1 polymer ?
#
loop_
_entity_poly.entity_id
_entity_poly.type
_entity_poly.pdbx_seq_one_letter_code
_entity_poly.pdbx_strand_id
1 'polypeptide(L)'
;MTTKTDFSEDEWQRVVRAPMVAGLAISLADPGGPIEAAKESMATLKSATNPPTREQLLTEVALDVQAMAQARKNPLGGYRPTKGENPGEQVLAELQAVQALVSEKATAEEAKAFADWLVAAAQAAADAAKEGGFMGFGAEQVSQGEQQMIDRVRETVTA
;
A
#
# COMPACT_ATOMS: atom_id res chain seq x y z
N MET A 1 -15.70 2.58 -16.51
CA MET A 1 -14.33 2.04 -16.46
C MET A 1 -13.39 3.21 -16.48
N THR A 2 -12.51 3.26 -15.48
CA THR A 2 -11.59 4.36 -15.25
C THR A 2 -10.20 3.91 -15.65
N THR A 3 -9.47 4.80 -16.30
CA THR A 3 -8.19 4.53 -16.93
C THR A 3 -7.16 5.57 -16.51
N LYS A 4 -5.88 5.31 -16.79
CA LYS A 4 -4.79 6.26 -16.57
C LYS A 4 -5.04 7.64 -17.19
N THR A 5 -5.77 7.72 -18.31
CA THR A 5 -6.02 9.01 -19.00
C THR A 5 -7.03 9.91 -18.27
N ASP A 6 -7.76 9.38 -17.30
CA ASP A 6 -8.69 10.15 -16.46
C ASP A 6 -7.96 10.92 -15.34
N PHE A 7 -6.67 10.63 -15.15
CA PHE A 7 -5.78 11.27 -14.20
C PHE A 7 -4.72 12.10 -14.93
N SER A 8 -4.34 13.23 -14.34
CA SER A 8 -3.08 13.89 -14.70
C SER A 8 -1.89 13.00 -14.34
N GLU A 9 -0.71 13.30 -14.90
CA GLU A 9 0.49 12.51 -14.65
C GLU A 9 0.84 12.45 -13.15
N ASP A 10 0.77 13.58 -12.44
CA ASP A 10 1.04 13.66 -11.00
C ASP A 10 0.01 12.86 -10.19
N GLU A 11 -1.27 13.01 -10.51
CA GLU A 11 -2.36 12.24 -9.88
C GLU A 11 -2.15 10.74 -10.07
N TRP A 12 -1.84 10.31 -11.29
CA TRP A 12 -1.60 8.91 -11.60
C TRP A 12 -0.41 8.35 -10.85
N GLN A 13 0.71 9.09 -10.74
CA GLN A 13 1.85 8.66 -9.93
C GLN A 13 1.46 8.45 -8.46
N ARG A 14 0.56 9.25 -7.91
CA ARG A 14 0.03 9.07 -6.55
C ARG A 14 -0.86 7.82 -6.43
N VAL A 15 -1.71 7.57 -7.42
CA VAL A 15 -2.53 6.35 -7.46
C VAL A 15 -1.63 5.10 -7.53
N VAL A 16 -0.61 5.12 -8.39
CA VAL A 16 0.27 3.96 -8.59
C VAL A 16 1.15 3.66 -7.38
N ARG A 17 1.60 4.68 -6.65
CA ARG A 17 2.41 4.45 -5.43
C ARG A 17 1.59 4.03 -4.22
N ALA A 18 0.28 4.26 -4.21
CA ALA A 18 -0.55 4.08 -3.01
C ALA A 18 -0.51 2.66 -2.42
N PRO A 19 -0.56 1.55 -3.20
CA PRO A 19 -0.41 0.21 -2.65
C PRO A 19 0.93 -0.01 -1.93
N MET A 20 2.00 0.59 -2.44
CA MET A 20 3.33 0.55 -1.80
C MET A 20 3.36 1.38 -0.51
N VAL A 21 2.71 2.55 -0.52
CA VAL A 21 2.58 3.43 0.65
C VAL A 21 1.76 2.74 1.76
N ALA A 22 0.72 1.98 1.41
CA ALA A 22 -0.08 1.21 2.36
C ALA A 22 0.75 0.10 3.04
N GLY A 23 1.59 -0.62 2.29
CA GLY A 23 2.54 -1.58 2.89
C GLY A 23 3.58 -0.91 3.78
N LEU A 24 4.08 0.27 3.38
CA LEU A 24 5.03 1.04 4.19
C LEU A 24 4.44 1.51 5.54
N ALA A 25 3.11 1.72 5.61
CA ALA A 25 2.42 2.07 6.85
C ALA A 25 2.73 1.07 7.97
N ILE A 26 2.80 -0.21 7.63
CA ILE A 26 3.03 -1.31 8.57
C ILE A 26 4.46 -1.28 9.10
N SER A 27 5.44 -1.18 8.20
CA SER A 27 6.85 -1.06 8.60
C SER A 27 7.13 0.16 9.49
N LEU A 28 6.31 1.21 9.38
CA LEU A 28 6.40 2.41 10.22
C LEU A 28 5.66 2.27 11.55
N ALA A 29 4.62 1.43 11.61
CA ALA A 29 3.83 1.18 12.83
C ALA A 29 4.59 0.31 13.83
N ASP A 30 5.29 -0.70 13.33
CA ASP A 30 6.11 -1.60 14.14
C ASP A 30 7.39 -1.96 13.36
N PRO A 31 8.45 -1.13 13.47
CA PRO A 31 9.66 -1.34 12.68
C PRO A 31 10.40 -2.61 13.12
N GLY A 32 10.31 -3.63 12.27
CA GLY A 32 11.03 -4.90 12.43
C GLY A 32 12.53 -4.82 12.07
N GLY A 33 13.18 -5.98 12.10
CA GLY A 33 14.57 -6.14 11.68
C GLY A 33 14.77 -5.97 10.16
N PRO A 34 16.01 -5.79 9.66
CA PRO A 34 16.28 -5.60 8.24
C PRO A 34 15.78 -6.73 7.32
N ILE A 35 15.71 -7.96 7.85
CA ILE A 35 15.19 -9.13 7.12
C ILE A 35 13.66 -9.06 7.00
N GLU A 36 12.98 -8.61 8.05
CA GLU A 36 11.52 -8.44 8.08
C GLU A 36 11.10 -7.32 7.14
N ALA A 37 11.77 -6.16 7.21
CA ALA A 37 11.54 -5.04 6.29
C ALA A 37 11.72 -5.42 4.81
N ALA A 38 12.68 -6.30 4.49
CA ALA A 38 12.86 -6.81 3.13
C ALA A 38 11.69 -7.72 2.71
N LYS A 39 11.21 -8.59 3.59
CA LYS A 39 10.05 -9.47 3.34
C LYS A 39 8.77 -8.67 3.18
N GLU A 40 8.50 -7.72 4.07
CA GLU A 40 7.38 -6.77 4.01
C GLU A 40 7.35 -6.03 2.66
N SER A 41 8.50 -5.52 2.23
CA SER A 41 8.63 -4.83 0.94
C SER A 41 8.31 -5.75 -0.25
N MET A 42 8.80 -7.00 -0.22
CA MET A 42 8.53 -7.99 -1.27
C MET A 42 7.06 -8.41 -1.30
N ALA A 43 6.43 -8.59 -0.14
CA ALA A 43 5.02 -8.96 -0.04
C ALA A 43 4.11 -7.81 -0.50
N THR A 44 4.44 -6.58 -0.12
CA THR A 44 3.77 -5.37 -0.60
C THR A 44 3.84 -5.29 -2.13
N LEU A 45 5.03 -5.46 -2.71
CA LEU A 45 5.21 -5.43 -4.15
C LEU A 45 4.42 -6.55 -4.85
N LYS A 46 4.40 -7.76 -4.26
CA LYS A 46 3.61 -8.86 -4.78
C LYS A 46 2.11 -8.54 -4.76
N SER A 47 1.60 -7.95 -3.67
CA SER A 47 0.21 -7.51 -3.56
C SER A 47 -0.12 -6.39 -4.55
N ALA A 48 0.78 -5.41 -4.69
CA ALA A 48 0.65 -4.28 -5.61
C ALA A 48 0.73 -4.65 -7.11
N THR A 49 1.23 -5.84 -7.44
CA THR A 49 1.27 -6.36 -8.81
C THR A 49 0.18 -7.41 -9.08
N ASN A 50 -0.54 -7.84 -8.05
CA ASN A 50 -1.61 -8.86 -8.13
C ASN A 50 -2.88 -8.33 -7.44
N PRO A 51 -3.63 -7.44 -8.10
CA PRO A 51 -4.84 -6.87 -7.52
C PRO A 51 -5.90 -7.94 -7.24
N PRO A 52 -6.74 -7.77 -6.19
CA PRO A 52 -7.72 -8.76 -5.78
C PRO A 52 -8.87 -8.92 -6.80
N THR A 53 -9.13 -7.88 -7.59
CA THR A 53 -10.15 -7.86 -8.63
C THR A 53 -9.56 -7.40 -9.95
N ARG A 54 -10.31 -7.62 -11.04
CA ARG A 54 -9.88 -7.32 -12.42
C ARG A 54 -10.49 -6.02 -12.96
N GLU A 55 -10.83 -5.10 -12.07
CA GLU A 55 -11.28 -3.79 -12.51
C GLU A 55 -10.19 -3.08 -13.31
N GLN A 56 -10.60 -2.27 -14.28
CA GLN A 56 -9.65 -1.68 -15.23
C GLN A 56 -8.64 -0.77 -14.54
N LEU A 57 -9.10 0.08 -13.61
CA LEU A 57 -8.23 0.93 -12.79
C LEU A 57 -7.13 0.12 -12.08
N LEU A 58 -7.51 -0.94 -11.35
CA LEU A 58 -6.58 -1.75 -10.58
C LEU A 58 -5.58 -2.47 -11.48
N THR A 59 -6.04 -2.95 -12.64
CA THR A 59 -5.20 -3.61 -13.63
C THR A 59 -4.14 -2.66 -14.18
N GLU A 60 -4.53 -1.44 -14.58
CA GLU A 60 -3.60 -0.44 -15.10
C GLU A 60 -2.59 0.00 -14.04
N VAL A 61 -3.03 0.17 -12.79
CA VAL A 61 -2.12 0.47 -11.67
C VAL A 61 -1.11 -0.66 -11.46
N ALA A 62 -1.58 -1.91 -11.38
CA ALA A 62 -0.71 -3.06 -11.15
C ALA A 62 0.34 -3.26 -12.28
N LEU A 63 -0.05 -3.01 -13.53
CA LEU A 63 0.85 -3.05 -14.68
C LEU A 63 1.93 -1.96 -14.58
N ASP A 64 1.58 -0.74 -14.19
CA ASP A 64 2.55 0.34 -14.02
C ASP A 64 3.51 0.08 -12.83
N VAL A 65 3.00 -0.48 -11.71
CA VAL A 65 3.86 -0.96 -10.60
C VAL A 65 4.83 -2.02 -11.10
N GLN A 66 4.35 -3.01 -11.86
CA GLN A 66 5.17 -4.09 -12.42
C GLN A 66 6.24 -3.54 -13.38
N ALA A 67 5.87 -2.62 -14.27
CA ALA A 67 6.79 -2.00 -15.21
C ALA A 67 7.89 -1.20 -14.48
N MET A 68 7.56 -0.48 -13.41
CA MET A 68 8.54 0.22 -12.58
C MET A 68 9.50 -0.74 -11.89
N ALA A 69 8.98 -1.82 -11.30
CA ALA A 69 9.80 -2.85 -10.64
C ALA A 69 10.77 -3.51 -11.63
N GLN A 70 10.30 -3.86 -12.84
CA GLN A 70 11.12 -4.41 -13.92
C GLN A 70 12.22 -3.43 -14.37
N ALA A 71 11.89 -2.14 -14.45
CA ALA A 71 12.84 -1.08 -14.77
C ALA A 71 13.79 -0.72 -13.62
N ARG A 72 13.73 -1.43 -12.47
CA ARG A 72 14.44 -1.11 -11.22
C ARG A 72 14.23 0.34 -10.76
N LYS A 73 13.09 0.93 -11.11
CA LYS A 73 12.65 2.22 -10.57
C LYS A 73 11.96 1.95 -9.23
N ASN A 74 12.25 2.78 -8.23
CA ASN A 74 11.57 2.67 -6.95
C ASN A 74 10.11 3.16 -7.12
N PRO A 75 9.09 2.30 -6.93
CA PRO A 75 7.69 2.72 -7.03
C PRO A 75 7.26 3.67 -5.89
N LEU A 76 8.03 3.75 -4.80
CA LEU A 76 7.90 4.80 -3.79
C LEU A 76 8.59 6.12 -4.20
N GLY A 77 9.04 6.25 -5.45
CA GLY A 77 9.84 7.36 -5.96
C GLY A 77 9.30 8.72 -5.53
N GLY A 78 10.06 9.42 -4.68
CA GLY A 78 9.72 10.75 -4.17
C GLY A 78 8.84 10.78 -2.91
N TYR A 79 8.22 9.67 -2.50
CA TYR A 79 7.53 9.59 -1.21
C TYR A 79 8.55 9.36 -0.10
N ARG A 80 8.87 10.42 0.65
CA ARG A 80 9.55 10.33 1.93
C ARG A 80 8.70 11.07 2.94
N PRO A 81 8.35 10.43 4.08
CA PRO A 81 7.76 11.16 5.19
C PRO A 81 8.64 12.37 5.53
N THR A 82 8.02 13.53 5.61
CA THR A 82 8.63 14.79 6.03
C THR A 82 9.26 14.60 7.40
N LYS A 83 10.51 15.06 7.55
CA LYS A 83 11.20 15.00 8.84
C LYS A 83 10.50 15.92 9.84
N GLY A 84 10.06 15.37 10.97
CA GLY A 84 9.49 16.13 12.10
C GLY A 84 8.02 15.85 12.39
N GLU A 85 7.32 15.14 11.52
CA GLU A 85 5.93 14.68 11.72
C GLU A 85 5.88 13.16 11.86
N ASN A 86 4.82 12.63 12.49
CA ASN A 86 4.64 11.19 12.65
C ASN A 86 4.54 10.52 11.27
N PRO A 87 5.50 9.65 10.87
CA PRO A 87 5.50 9.02 9.56
C PRO A 87 4.22 8.22 9.25
N GLY A 88 3.61 7.61 10.27
CA GLY A 88 2.36 6.87 10.11
C GLY A 88 1.19 7.79 9.74
N GLU A 89 1.10 8.97 10.35
CA GLU A 89 0.04 9.94 10.04
C GLU A 89 0.19 10.51 8.63
N GLN A 90 1.42 10.71 8.17
CA GLN A 90 1.69 11.15 6.79
C GLN A 90 1.32 10.10 5.76
N VAL A 91 1.49 8.81 6.08
CA VAL A 91 1.04 7.72 5.23
C VAL A 91 -0.48 7.68 5.16
N LEU A 92 -1.17 7.78 6.30
CA LEU A 92 -2.63 7.83 6.32
C LEU A 92 -3.16 9.04 5.53
N ALA A 93 -2.59 10.22 5.71
CA ALA A 93 -2.99 11.42 4.95
C ALA A 93 -2.78 11.25 3.43
N GLU A 94 -1.70 10.61 3.00
CA GLU A 94 -1.46 10.30 1.59
C GLU A 94 -2.52 9.32 1.06
N LEU A 95 -2.80 8.23 1.78
CA LEU A 95 -3.80 7.25 1.38
C LEU A 95 -5.20 7.86 1.31
N GLN A 96 -5.56 8.74 2.24
CA GLN A 96 -6.82 9.48 2.22
C GLN A 96 -6.93 10.36 0.97
N ALA A 97 -5.88 11.11 0.66
CA ALA A 97 -5.87 12.02 -0.48
C ALA A 97 -5.98 11.24 -1.81
N VAL A 98 -5.32 10.09 -1.92
CA VAL A 98 -5.45 9.22 -3.10
C VAL A 98 -6.84 8.61 -3.18
N GLN A 99 -7.40 8.15 -2.06
CA GLN A 99 -8.76 7.59 -2.06
C GLN A 99 -9.80 8.63 -2.49
N ALA A 100 -9.69 9.87 -2.02
CA ALA A 100 -10.56 10.96 -2.45
C ALA A 100 -10.44 11.22 -3.96
N LEU A 101 -9.21 11.26 -4.48
CA LEU A 101 -8.93 11.42 -5.91
C LEU A 101 -9.55 10.28 -6.75
N VAL A 102 -9.40 9.03 -6.30
CA VAL A 102 -9.99 7.87 -6.99
C VAL A 102 -11.52 7.91 -6.88
N SER A 103 -12.09 8.30 -5.75
CA SER A 103 -13.54 8.39 -5.56
C SER A 103 -14.19 9.49 -6.39
N GLU A 104 -13.46 10.56 -6.69
CA GLU A 104 -13.93 11.66 -7.55
C GLU A 104 -13.99 11.25 -9.03
N LYS A 105 -13.03 10.45 -9.50
CA LYS A 105 -12.84 10.14 -10.92
C LYS A 105 -13.36 8.76 -11.31
N ALA A 106 -13.32 7.80 -10.39
CA ALA A 106 -13.66 6.41 -10.66
C ALA A 106 -15.10 6.06 -10.31
N THR A 107 -15.56 4.91 -10.78
CA THR A 107 -16.85 4.37 -10.34
C THR A 107 -16.80 3.99 -8.86
N ALA A 108 -17.95 3.97 -8.18
CA ALA A 108 -18.02 3.56 -6.77
C ALA A 108 -17.48 2.14 -6.55
N GLU A 109 -17.66 1.25 -7.54
CA GLU A 109 -17.15 -0.12 -7.53
C GLU A 109 -15.62 -0.14 -7.62
N GLU A 110 -15.02 0.63 -8.53
CA GLU A 110 -13.57 0.75 -8.67
C GLU A 110 -12.93 1.42 -7.45
N ALA A 111 -13.54 2.48 -6.91
CA ALA A 111 -13.06 3.18 -5.73
C ALA A 111 -13.09 2.27 -4.48
N LYS A 112 -14.15 1.45 -4.35
CA LYS A 112 -14.23 0.43 -3.30
C LYS A 112 -13.18 -0.66 -3.50
N ALA A 113 -13.03 -1.18 -4.71
CA ALA A 113 -12.04 -2.22 -5.01
C ALA A 113 -10.61 -1.71 -4.74
N PHE A 114 -10.34 -0.44 -5.05
CA PHE A 114 -9.07 0.20 -4.78
C PHE A 114 -8.81 0.33 -3.27
N ALA A 115 -9.79 0.81 -2.50
CA ALA A 115 -9.71 0.87 -1.03
C ALA A 115 -9.44 -0.52 -0.41
N ASP A 116 -10.20 -1.53 -0.81
CA ASP A 116 -10.03 -2.92 -0.35
C ASP A 116 -8.62 -3.45 -0.72
N TRP A 117 -8.08 -3.06 -1.87
CA TRP A 117 -6.73 -3.43 -2.29
C TRP A 117 -5.64 -2.77 -1.46
N LEU A 118 -5.77 -1.49 -1.09
CA LEU A 118 -4.82 -0.82 -0.20
C LEU A 118 -4.75 -1.50 1.16
N VAL A 119 -5.92 -1.88 1.72
CA VAL A 119 -5.99 -2.66 2.97
C VAL A 119 -5.33 -4.03 2.80
N ALA A 120 -5.55 -4.72 1.67
CA ALA A 120 -4.92 -6.00 1.39
C ALA A 120 -3.39 -5.88 1.23
N ALA A 121 -2.88 -4.79 0.67
CA ALA A 121 -1.44 -4.54 0.58
C ALA A 121 -0.80 -4.31 1.95
N ALA A 122 -1.48 -3.55 2.83
CA ALA A 122 -1.06 -3.39 4.22
C ALA A 122 -1.07 -4.73 4.98
N GLN A 123 -2.16 -5.50 4.89
CA GLN A 123 -2.25 -6.83 5.51
C GLN A 123 -1.13 -7.77 5.03
N ALA A 124 -0.88 -7.81 3.72
CA ALA A 124 0.18 -8.66 3.15
C ALA A 124 1.58 -8.29 3.65
N ALA A 125 1.84 -7.01 3.92
CA ALA A 125 3.10 -6.57 4.52
C ALA A 125 3.24 -7.12 5.95
N ALA A 126 2.20 -6.94 6.78
CA ALA A 126 2.19 -7.41 8.18
C ALA A 126 2.35 -8.93 8.28
N ASP A 127 1.63 -9.69 7.45
CA ASP A 127 1.70 -11.15 7.44
C ASP A 127 3.12 -11.65 7.09
N ALA A 128 3.80 -10.98 6.17
CA ALA A 128 5.13 -11.38 5.70
C ALA A 128 6.25 -11.15 6.73
N ALA A 129 6.10 -10.18 7.63
CA ALA A 129 7.03 -9.93 8.72
C ALA A 129 7.06 -11.13 9.69
N LYS A 130 5.89 -11.74 9.97
CA LYS A 130 5.73 -12.78 11.01
C LYS A 130 6.20 -14.17 10.59
N GLU A 131 6.30 -14.44 9.28
CA GLU A 131 6.91 -15.68 8.77
C GLU A 131 8.44 -15.77 9.04
N GLY A 132 9.04 -14.80 9.74
CA GLY A 132 10.48 -14.68 10.00
C GLY A 132 10.97 -14.94 11.42
N GLY A 133 10.09 -15.21 12.38
CA GLY A 133 10.47 -15.39 13.80
C GLY A 133 11.70 -16.29 13.98
N PHE A 134 12.73 -15.74 14.61
CA PHE A 134 14.05 -16.34 14.81
C PHE A 134 13.92 -17.79 15.31
N MET A 135 14.28 -18.76 14.48
CA MET A 135 14.46 -20.16 14.87
C MET A 135 13.22 -20.88 15.43
N GLY A 136 12.05 -20.70 14.80
CA GLY A 136 10.89 -21.60 15.02
C GLY A 136 10.20 -21.50 16.38
N PHE A 137 10.52 -20.48 17.19
CA PHE A 137 9.80 -20.16 18.42
C PHE A 137 9.08 -18.82 18.25
N GLY A 138 7.74 -18.86 18.20
CA GLY A 138 6.91 -17.66 18.28
C GLY A 138 6.56 -17.00 16.96
N ALA A 139 5.92 -17.74 16.03
CA ALA A 139 5.07 -17.11 15.02
C ALA A 139 3.85 -16.51 15.74
N GLU A 140 4.03 -15.36 16.37
CA GLU A 140 2.93 -14.59 16.94
C GLU A 140 2.19 -13.89 15.79
N GLN A 141 0.87 -13.79 15.92
CA GLN A 141 -0.01 -13.08 15.00
C GLN A 141 0.50 -11.64 14.73
N VAL A 142 -0.03 -11.02 13.67
CA VAL A 142 0.09 -9.56 13.42
C VAL A 142 0.10 -8.79 14.75
N SER A 143 1.12 -7.96 14.95
CA SER A 143 1.32 -7.30 16.25
C SER A 143 0.17 -6.33 16.53
N GLN A 144 -0.03 -5.98 17.80
CA GLN A 144 -1.10 -5.03 18.16
C GLN A 144 -0.93 -3.68 17.44
N GLY A 145 0.31 -3.23 17.22
CA GLY A 145 0.62 -1.98 16.51
C GLY A 145 0.33 -2.08 15.01
N GLU A 146 0.71 -3.19 14.38
CA GLU A 146 0.41 -3.46 12.97
C GLU A 146 -1.10 -3.58 12.74
N GLN A 147 -1.82 -4.30 13.61
CA GLN A 147 -3.27 -4.46 13.52
C GLN A 147 -3.98 -3.10 13.65
N GLN A 148 -3.57 -2.27 14.62
CA GLN A 148 -4.10 -0.92 14.77
C GLN A 148 -3.83 -0.07 13.52
N MET A 149 -2.66 -0.21 12.89
CA MET A 149 -2.36 0.51 11.65
C MET A 149 -3.22 0.03 10.48
N ILE A 150 -3.43 -1.29 10.34
CA ILE A 150 -4.32 -1.85 9.30
C ILE A 150 -5.74 -1.32 9.48
N ASP A 151 -6.24 -1.28 10.71
CA ASP A 151 -7.57 -0.75 11.01
C ASP A 151 -7.65 0.75 10.68
N ARG A 152 -6.63 1.54 11.03
CA ARG A 152 -6.56 2.96 10.63
C ARG A 152 -6.48 3.17 9.12
N VAL A 153 -5.72 2.33 8.40
CA VAL A 153 -5.68 2.37 6.92
C VAL A 153 -7.08 2.09 6.38
N ARG A 154 -7.76 1.05 6.87
CA ARG A 154 -9.13 0.70 6.46
C ARG A 154 -10.10 1.84 6.71
N GLU A 155 -10.12 2.41 7.91
CA GLU A 155 -10.96 3.56 8.23
C GLU A 155 -10.69 4.74 7.28
N THR A 156 -9.40 5.04 7.04
CA THR A 156 -8.98 6.16 6.21
C THR A 156 -9.43 6.03 4.75
N VAL A 157 -9.39 4.82 4.17
CA VAL A 157 -9.73 4.59 2.76
C VAL A 157 -11.20 4.24 2.54
N THR A 158 -12.00 4.15 3.60
CA THR A 158 -13.45 3.87 3.53
C THR A 158 -14.33 5.02 4.01
N ALA A 159 -13.71 6.08 4.56
CA ALA A 159 -14.37 7.31 5.00
C ALA A 159 -14.79 8.19 3.81
#